data_AF-A0A943E657-F1
#
_entry.id   AF-A0A943E657-F1
#
_cell.length_a   1.000
_cell.length_b   1.000
_cell.length_c   1.000
_cell.angle_alpha   90.00
_cell.angle_beta   90.00
_cell.angle_gamma   90.00
#
_symmetry.space_group_name_H-M   'P 1'
#
loop_
_entity.id
_entity.type
_entity.pdbx_description
1 polymer ?
#
loop_
_entity_poly.entity_id
_entity_poly.type
_entity_poly.pdbx_seq_one_letter_code
_entity_poly.pdbx_strand_id
1 'polypeptide(L)'
;MENVRIKKLTACLVAIVAAAVMMVAFCACAPKEVTVKVVDGDASTEVTTQEGKTVSEVLSAANITVNEGDEVDPALDSKIEGEGKTITIQRMNNVVVAVDGKNVDVAILGGTVQDALDKAEVTLANGDKVDVEVTTPLADEMIITVTRAQKEQGATTKSGSSSSSKASSSSSSKSSSASKPAAQKTIVSKTKVPNCDDASHGYYEITWSDGSTTYEEY
;
A
#
# COMPACT_ATOMS: atom_id res chain seq x y z
N MET A 1 15.78 -21.51 79.98
CA MET A 1 15.12 -21.69 78.66
C MET A 1 14.63 -20.36 78.06
N GLU A 2 14.34 -19.34 78.88
CA GLU A 2 13.82 -18.02 78.46
C GLU A 2 14.77 -17.22 77.56
N ASN A 3 16.06 -17.17 77.91
CA ASN A 3 17.09 -16.45 77.14
C ASN A 3 17.32 -17.01 75.73
N VAL A 4 17.01 -18.30 75.51
CA VAL A 4 17.12 -18.96 74.20
C VAL A 4 15.92 -18.62 73.32
N ARG A 5 14.74 -18.42 73.91
CA ARG A 5 13.52 -18.01 73.20
C ARG A 5 13.60 -16.54 72.77
N ILE A 6 14.13 -15.65 73.62
CA ILE A 6 14.30 -14.22 73.32
C ILE A 6 15.33 -13.99 72.20
N LYS A 7 16.45 -14.74 72.19
CA LYS A 7 17.46 -14.67 71.12
C LYS A 7 16.93 -15.16 69.77
N LYS A 8 16.07 -16.19 69.76
CA LYS A 8 15.42 -16.69 68.54
C LYS A 8 14.37 -15.69 68.00
N LEU A 9 13.58 -15.07 68.88
CA LEU A 9 12.58 -14.07 68.50
C LEU A 9 13.22 -12.79 67.93
N THR A 10 14.29 -12.30 68.56
CA THR A 10 15.02 -11.13 68.08
C THR A 10 15.75 -11.39 66.75
N ALA A 11 16.34 -12.57 66.56
CA ALA A 11 16.95 -12.96 65.28
C ALA A 11 15.92 -13.07 64.13
N CYS A 12 14.72 -13.60 64.39
CA CYS A 12 13.63 -13.62 63.40
C CYS A 12 13.15 -12.22 63.03
N LEU A 13 13.03 -11.32 64.02
CA LEU A 13 12.56 -9.95 63.78
C LEU A 13 13.57 -9.15 62.96
N VAL A 14 14.88 -9.31 63.23
CA VAL A 14 15.95 -8.70 62.42
C VAL A 14 15.97 -9.28 61.00
N ALA A 15 15.75 -10.58 60.82
CA ALA A 15 15.69 -11.20 59.50
C ALA A 15 14.47 -10.73 58.67
N ILE A 16 13.30 -10.53 59.30
CA ILE A 16 12.10 -10.02 58.65
C ILE A 16 12.28 -8.55 58.24
N VAL A 17 12.90 -7.74 59.10
CA VAL A 17 13.22 -6.33 58.79
C VAL A 17 14.27 -6.25 57.68
N ALA A 18 15.31 -7.09 57.70
CA ALA A 18 16.30 -7.14 56.62
C ALA A 18 15.71 -7.60 55.28
N ALA A 19 14.80 -8.58 55.29
CA ALA A 19 14.09 -9.03 54.08
C ALA A 19 13.14 -7.95 53.54
N ALA A 20 12.45 -7.21 54.41
CA ALA A 20 11.60 -6.09 54.00
C ALA A 20 12.42 -4.93 53.39
N VAL A 21 13.57 -4.59 53.97
CA VAL A 21 14.47 -3.57 53.41
C VAL A 21 15.07 -4.02 52.07
N MET A 22 15.39 -5.31 51.92
CA MET A 22 15.89 -5.88 50.67
C MET A 22 14.80 -5.93 49.58
N MET A 23 13.54 -6.17 49.94
CA MET A 23 12.39 -6.14 49.03
C MET A 23 12.05 -4.72 48.56
N VAL A 24 12.23 -3.71 49.42
CA VAL A 24 12.05 -2.29 49.06
C VAL A 24 13.22 -1.78 48.21
N ALA A 25 14.46 -2.23 48.47
CA ALA A 25 15.63 -1.89 47.65
C ALA A 25 15.60 -2.53 46.25
N PHE A 26 14.85 -3.62 46.05
CA PHE A 26 14.64 -4.26 44.76
C PHE A 26 13.56 -3.57 43.90
N CYS A 27 12.85 -2.56 44.43
CA CYS A 27 11.65 -2.00 43.81
C CYS A 27 11.85 -0.67 43.05
N ALA A 28 13.09 -0.18 42.87
CA ALA A 28 13.31 1.21 42.41
C ALA A 28 13.82 1.39 40.96
N CYS A 29 13.85 0.35 40.12
CA CYS A 29 14.24 0.49 38.69
C CYS A 29 13.14 -0.02 37.75
N ALA A 30 11.91 0.48 37.88
CA ALA A 30 10.93 0.31 36.81
C ALA A 30 11.42 1.10 35.57
N PRO A 31 11.44 0.48 34.37
CA PRO A 31 11.79 1.20 33.14
C PRO A 31 10.78 2.33 32.93
N LYS A 32 11.27 3.52 32.57
CA LYS A 32 10.40 4.66 32.24
C LYS A 32 9.60 4.32 30.98
N GLU A 33 8.28 4.46 31.06
CA GLU A 33 7.41 4.35 29.89
C GLU A 33 7.35 5.70 29.18
N VAL A 34 7.32 5.66 27.86
CA VAL A 34 7.22 6.81 26.97
C VAL A 34 6.19 6.53 25.90
N THR A 35 5.39 7.53 25.55
CA THR A 35 4.45 7.47 24.43
C THR A 35 5.11 8.03 23.18
N VAL A 36 5.05 7.26 22.10
CA VAL A 36 5.57 7.61 20.79
C VAL A 36 4.41 7.63 19.80
N LYS A 37 4.34 8.66 18.97
CA LYS A 37 3.40 8.71 17.85
C LYS A 37 4.02 8.04 16.63
N VAL A 38 3.35 7.07 16.03
CA VAL A 38 3.74 6.46 14.76
C VAL A 38 2.81 7.01 13.68
N VAL A 39 3.37 7.47 12.56
CA VAL A 39 2.66 7.99 11.40
C VAL A 39 3.03 7.13 10.20
N ASP A 40 2.05 6.51 9.57
CA ASP A 40 2.19 5.64 8.40
C ASP A 40 1.21 6.11 7.32
N GLY A 41 1.71 6.94 6.39
CA GLY A 41 0.85 7.72 5.51
C GLY A 41 -0.13 8.60 6.29
N ASP A 42 -1.43 8.44 6.05
CA ASP A 42 -2.49 9.16 6.76
C ASP A 42 -2.87 8.54 8.11
N ALA A 43 -2.43 7.30 8.39
CA ALA A 43 -2.71 6.65 9.65
C ALA A 43 -1.76 7.17 10.73
N SER A 44 -2.30 7.49 11.91
CA SER A 44 -1.48 7.81 13.08
C SER A 44 -1.93 7.03 14.30
N THR A 45 -0.98 6.41 15.01
CA THR A 45 -1.22 5.62 16.22
C THR A 45 -0.26 6.04 17.33
N GLU A 46 -0.72 5.93 18.57
CA GLU A 46 0.14 6.14 19.75
C GLU A 46 0.55 4.78 20.31
N VAL A 47 1.85 4.62 20.55
CA VAL A 47 2.45 3.39 21.06
C VAL A 47 3.17 3.71 22.37
N THR A 48 2.74 3.08 23.45
CA THR A 48 3.44 3.13 24.74
C THR A 48 4.56 2.10 24.72
N THR A 49 5.79 2.57 24.97
CA THR A 49 7.00 1.73 24.98
C THR A 49 7.91 2.13 26.14
N GLN A 50 9.01 1.42 26.33
CA GLN A 50 10.02 1.77 27.33
C GLN A 50 11.07 2.70 26.71
N GLU A 51 11.54 3.67 27.49
CA GLU A 51 12.66 4.54 27.13
C GLU A 51 13.92 3.70 26.84
N GLY A 52 14.66 4.06 25.79
CA GLY A 52 15.88 3.39 25.36
C GLY A 52 15.67 2.27 24.35
N LYS A 53 14.43 1.88 24.04
CA LYS A 53 14.13 0.98 22.92
C LYS A 53 14.40 1.65 21.58
N THR A 54 14.71 0.84 20.58
CA THR A 54 14.94 1.29 19.21
C THR A 54 13.63 1.48 18.45
N VAL A 55 13.63 2.31 17.40
CA VAL A 55 12.49 2.50 16.50
C VAL A 55 11.98 1.16 15.97
N SER A 56 12.87 0.25 15.55
CA SER A 56 12.54 -1.09 15.07
C SER A 56 11.75 -1.91 16.08
N GLU A 57 12.17 -1.89 17.35
CA GLU A 57 11.46 -2.60 18.44
C GLU A 57 10.07 -2.02 18.71
N VAL A 58 9.92 -0.70 18.60
CA VAL A 58 8.63 -0.02 18.78
C VAL A 58 7.66 -0.39 17.65
N LEU A 59 8.12 -0.33 16.40
CA LEU A 59 7.30 -0.71 15.24
C LEU A 59 6.91 -2.19 15.28
N SER A 60 7.86 -3.06 15.62
CA SER A 60 7.61 -4.50 15.77
C SER A 60 6.59 -4.79 16.88
N ALA A 61 6.67 -4.09 18.02
CA ALA A 61 5.69 -4.23 19.10
C ALA A 61 4.29 -3.72 18.71
N ALA A 62 4.21 -2.76 17.79
CA ALA A 62 2.97 -2.27 17.21
C ALA A 62 2.44 -3.14 16.06
N ASN A 63 3.11 -4.25 15.71
CA ASN A 63 2.83 -5.10 14.55
C ASN A 63 2.91 -4.34 13.21
N ILE A 64 3.79 -3.35 13.13
CA ILE A 64 4.06 -2.59 11.92
C ILE A 64 5.34 -3.14 11.28
N THR A 65 5.20 -3.79 10.14
CA THR A 65 6.32 -4.27 9.33
C THR A 65 6.80 -3.16 8.40
N VAL A 66 8.11 -3.01 8.24
CA VAL A 66 8.75 -2.09 7.29
C VAL A 66 9.24 -2.91 6.11
N ASN A 67 8.79 -2.57 4.91
CA ASN A 67 9.10 -3.31 3.68
C ASN A 67 10.37 -2.76 3.03
N GLU A 68 10.87 -3.49 2.02
CA GLU A 68 11.98 -3.00 1.21
C GLU A 68 11.57 -1.74 0.44
N GLY A 69 12.42 -0.72 0.49
CA GLY A 69 12.16 0.58 -0.12
C GLY A 69 11.45 1.58 0.78
N ASP A 70 10.80 1.14 1.87
CA ASP A 70 10.19 2.07 2.83
C ASP A 70 11.28 2.90 3.54
N GLU A 71 10.97 4.17 3.79
CA GLU A 71 11.82 5.06 4.59
C GLU A 71 11.19 5.32 5.96
N VAL A 72 12.01 5.24 7.01
CA VAL A 72 11.56 5.48 8.39
C VAL A 72 12.42 6.56 9.03
N ASP A 73 11.76 7.56 9.60
CA ASP A 73 12.39 8.65 10.35
C ASP A 73 11.82 8.75 11.76
N PRO A 74 12.63 8.70 12.83
CA PRO A 74 14.08 8.43 12.84
C PRO A 74 14.42 7.02 12.35
N ALA A 75 15.70 6.77 12.04
CA ALA A 75 16.19 5.47 11.56
C ALA A 75 15.86 4.31 12.52
N LEU A 76 15.72 3.10 11.97
CA LEU A 76 15.28 1.90 12.69
C LEU A 76 16.11 1.55 13.94
N ASP A 77 17.39 1.89 13.96
CA ASP A 77 18.32 1.66 15.07
C ASP A 77 18.37 2.83 16.07
N SER A 78 17.69 3.94 15.77
CA SER A 78 17.64 5.11 16.65
C SER A 78 16.88 4.80 17.93
N LYS A 79 17.41 5.28 19.06
CA LYS A 79 16.78 5.08 20.36
C LYS A 79 15.70 6.13 20.62
N ILE A 80 14.61 5.67 21.23
CA ILE A 80 13.57 6.54 21.77
C ILE A 80 14.02 7.01 23.16
N GLU A 81 14.11 8.33 23.31
CA GLU A 81 14.63 9.03 24.49
C GLU A 81 13.67 10.17 24.84
N GLY A 82 12.97 10.07 25.95
CA GLY A 82 11.91 11.01 26.31
C GLY A 82 10.57 10.81 25.58
N GLU A 83 9.58 11.59 26.01
CA GLU A 83 8.18 11.52 25.57
C GLU A 83 7.91 12.32 24.29
N GLY A 84 6.83 11.97 23.60
CA GLY A 84 6.30 12.79 22.50
C GLY A 84 7.12 12.69 21.20
N LYS A 85 8.00 11.69 21.07
CA LYS A 85 8.67 11.42 19.80
C LYS A 85 7.66 11.01 18.74
N THR A 86 7.93 11.37 17.50
CA THR A 86 7.17 10.92 16.33
C THR A 86 8.08 10.05 15.47
N ILE A 87 7.59 8.87 15.09
CA ILE A 87 8.17 8.01 14.06
C ILE A 87 7.29 8.15 12.82
N THR A 88 7.89 8.50 11.70
CA THR A 88 7.21 8.63 10.40
C THR A 88 7.70 7.54 9.47
N ILE A 89 6.76 6.88 8.81
CA ILE A 89 7.00 5.86 7.80
C ILE A 89 6.50 6.39 6.48
N GLN A 90 7.40 6.47 5.50
CA GLN A 90 7.07 6.74 4.11
C GLN A 90 7.12 5.43 3.34
N ARG A 91 5.95 4.94 2.97
CA ARG A 91 5.81 3.67 2.24
C ARG A 91 6.28 3.80 0.80
N MET A 92 7.04 2.82 0.33
CA MET A 92 7.33 2.68 -1.09
C MET A 92 6.08 2.13 -1.78
N ASN A 93 5.56 2.89 -2.75
CA ASN A 93 4.39 2.53 -3.52
C ASN A 93 4.80 2.21 -4.96
N ASN A 94 4.58 0.96 -5.38
CA ASN A 94 4.75 0.52 -6.76
C ASN A 94 3.38 0.50 -7.43
N VAL A 95 3.09 1.52 -8.24
CA VAL A 95 1.78 1.73 -8.86
C VAL A 95 1.86 1.65 -10.38
N VAL A 96 0.73 1.33 -11.01
CA VAL A 96 0.62 1.22 -12.47
C VAL A 96 -0.32 2.28 -12.99
N VAL A 97 0.18 3.17 -13.85
CA VAL A 97 -0.64 4.16 -14.57
C VAL A 97 -1.04 3.58 -15.92
N ALA A 98 -2.33 3.27 -16.08
CA ALA A 98 -2.93 2.78 -17.31
C ALA A 98 -3.56 3.94 -18.09
N VAL A 99 -2.97 4.30 -19.23
CA VAL A 99 -3.47 5.38 -20.12
C VAL A 99 -3.40 4.95 -21.58
N ASP A 100 -4.48 5.17 -22.34
CA ASP A 100 -4.55 4.86 -23.77
C ASP A 100 -4.19 3.41 -24.13
N GLY A 101 -4.53 2.47 -23.24
CA GLY A 101 -4.21 1.04 -23.39
C GLY A 101 -2.74 0.68 -23.15
N LYS A 102 -1.95 1.58 -22.57
CA LYS A 102 -0.56 1.36 -22.14
C LYS A 102 -0.47 1.41 -20.62
N ASN A 103 0.45 0.63 -20.07
CA ASN A 103 0.77 0.60 -18.65
C ASN A 103 2.15 1.23 -18.42
N VAL A 104 2.25 2.09 -17.43
CA VAL A 104 3.49 2.73 -16.98
C VAL A 104 3.70 2.39 -15.51
N ASP A 105 4.76 1.68 -15.20
CA ASP A 105 5.13 1.38 -13.81
C ASP A 105 5.78 2.60 -13.15
N VAL A 106 5.28 2.98 -11.98
CA VAL A 106 5.73 4.14 -11.22
C VAL A 106 6.04 3.70 -9.80
N ALA A 107 7.26 3.97 -9.35
CA ALA A 107 7.72 3.61 -8.02
C ALA A 107 8.01 4.91 -7.24
N ILE A 108 7.31 5.20 -6.15
CA ILE A 108 7.40 6.49 -5.42
C ILE A 108 7.23 6.31 -3.91
N LEU A 109 7.93 7.12 -3.11
CA LEU A 109 7.78 7.17 -1.66
C LEU A 109 6.56 8.02 -1.29
N GLY A 110 5.59 7.43 -0.61
CA GLY A 110 4.33 8.08 -0.24
C GLY A 110 3.62 8.64 -1.48
N GLY A 111 3.17 9.89 -1.37
CA GLY A 111 2.57 10.63 -2.47
C GLY A 111 1.11 10.28 -2.76
N THR A 112 0.57 10.95 -3.77
CA THR A 112 -0.81 10.87 -4.21
C THR A 112 -0.93 10.38 -5.65
N VAL A 113 -2.15 10.06 -6.09
CA VAL A 113 -2.44 9.74 -7.49
C VAL A 113 -1.93 10.82 -8.45
N GLN A 114 -2.00 12.10 -8.07
CA GLN A 114 -1.44 13.20 -8.84
C GLN A 114 0.08 13.05 -9.02
N ASP A 115 0.81 12.75 -7.94
CA ASP A 115 2.26 12.58 -7.99
C ASP A 115 2.67 11.40 -8.89
N ALA A 116 1.87 10.32 -8.88
CA ALA A 116 2.07 9.19 -9.79
C ALA A 116 1.83 9.56 -11.25
N LEU A 117 0.77 10.32 -11.55
CA LEU A 117 0.49 10.81 -12.90
C LEU A 117 1.59 11.73 -13.42
N ASP A 118 2.08 12.65 -12.56
CA ASP A 118 3.17 13.56 -12.90
C ASP A 118 4.47 12.79 -13.18
N LYS A 119 4.77 11.76 -12.36
CA LYS A 119 5.94 10.89 -12.56
C LYS A 119 5.83 9.99 -13.79
N ALA A 120 4.61 9.60 -14.18
CA ALA A 120 4.33 8.91 -15.44
C ALA A 120 4.30 9.85 -16.66
N GLU A 121 4.54 11.15 -16.48
CA GLU A 121 4.44 12.20 -17.51
C GLU A 121 3.04 12.28 -18.15
N VAL A 122 1.99 11.93 -17.39
CA VAL A 122 0.59 11.94 -17.83
C VAL A 122 -0.11 13.22 -17.37
N THR A 123 -0.33 14.14 -18.31
CA THR A 123 -1.11 15.36 -18.06
C THR A 123 -2.60 15.12 -18.34
N LEU A 124 -3.49 15.47 -17.40
CA LEU A 124 -4.94 15.36 -17.58
C LEU A 124 -5.49 16.56 -18.39
N ALA A 125 -6.23 16.28 -19.45
CA ALA A 125 -6.92 17.28 -20.26
C ALA A 125 -8.37 17.47 -19.79
N ASN A 126 -9.01 18.56 -20.24
CA ASN A 126 -10.42 18.80 -19.93
C ASN A 126 -11.31 17.68 -20.50
N GLY A 127 -12.07 17.03 -19.63
CA GLY A 127 -12.97 15.92 -19.94
C GLY A 127 -12.37 14.54 -19.65
N ASP A 128 -11.07 14.45 -19.38
CA ASP A 128 -10.45 13.19 -18.98
C ASP A 128 -10.97 12.74 -17.60
N LYS A 129 -10.99 11.43 -17.39
CA LYS A 129 -11.43 10.81 -16.15
C LYS A 129 -10.35 9.91 -15.60
N VAL A 130 -10.15 9.98 -14.29
CA VAL A 130 -9.36 9.03 -13.52
C VAL A 130 -10.34 8.22 -12.68
N ASP A 131 -10.08 6.92 -12.54
CA ASP A 131 -10.87 6.02 -11.72
C ASP A 131 -10.73 6.28 -10.21
N VAL A 132 -9.56 6.77 -9.79
CA VAL A 132 -9.24 7.19 -8.42
C VAL A 132 -9.09 8.71 -8.33
N GLU A 133 -9.49 9.34 -7.21
CA GLU A 133 -9.32 10.77 -7.03
C GLU A 133 -7.84 11.15 -6.99
N VAL A 134 -7.45 12.23 -7.67
CA VAL A 134 -6.05 12.66 -7.81
C VAL A 134 -5.36 13.00 -6.48
N THR A 135 -6.13 13.33 -5.44
CA THR A 135 -5.63 13.61 -4.09
C THR A 135 -5.54 12.37 -3.19
N THR A 136 -5.98 11.21 -3.68
CA THR A 136 -5.92 9.97 -2.90
C THR A 136 -4.45 9.59 -2.68
N PRO A 137 -4.04 9.26 -1.45
CA PRO A 137 -2.72 8.70 -1.19
C PRO A 137 -2.53 7.41 -1.98
N LEU A 138 -1.31 7.19 -2.45
CA LEU A 138 -0.97 5.95 -3.12
C LEU A 138 -0.90 4.80 -2.12
N ALA A 139 -1.30 3.63 -2.61
CA ALA A 139 -1.05 2.36 -1.95
C ALA A 139 -0.23 1.48 -2.89
N ASP A 140 0.52 0.55 -2.31
CA ASP A 140 1.29 -0.41 -3.09
C ASP A 140 0.39 -1.26 -4.00
N GLU A 141 0.90 -1.61 -5.18
CA GLU A 141 0.19 -2.33 -6.25
C GLU A 141 -1.07 -1.63 -6.80
N MET A 142 -1.29 -0.34 -6.47
CA MET A 142 -2.44 0.42 -6.98
C MET A 142 -2.39 0.59 -8.50
N ILE A 143 -3.54 0.40 -9.16
CA ILE A 143 -3.71 0.66 -10.60
C ILE A 143 -4.54 1.94 -10.77
N ILE A 144 -4.00 2.89 -11.54
CA ILE A 144 -4.63 4.18 -11.85
C ILE A 144 -4.99 4.18 -13.33
N THR A 145 -6.28 4.24 -13.65
CA THR A 145 -6.79 4.20 -15.02
C THR A 145 -7.23 5.59 -15.48
N VAL A 146 -6.59 6.09 -16.54
CA VAL A 146 -6.94 7.36 -17.19
C VAL A 146 -7.71 7.09 -18.48
N THR A 147 -8.96 7.56 -18.52
CA THR A 147 -9.81 7.53 -19.71
C THR A 147 -9.83 8.91 -20.35
N ARG A 148 -9.29 9.03 -21.57
CA ARG A 148 -9.29 10.28 -22.33
C ARG A 148 -10.68 10.62 -22.86
N ALA A 149 -11.07 11.89 -22.80
CA ALA A 149 -12.28 12.34 -23.48
C ALA A 149 -12.11 12.23 -25.00
N GLN A 150 -13.09 11.64 -25.66
CA GLN A 150 -13.18 11.69 -27.12
C GLN A 150 -13.45 13.14 -27.55
N LYS A 151 -12.51 13.77 -28.26
CA LYS A 151 -12.84 14.97 -29.03
C LYS A 151 -13.78 14.54 -30.15
N GLU A 152 -15.01 15.05 -30.16
CA GLU A 152 -15.81 15.09 -31.38
C GLU A 152 -14.97 15.81 -32.44
N GLN A 153 -14.41 15.04 -33.38
CA GLN A 153 -13.83 15.61 -34.57
C GLN A 153 -14.96 16.32 -35.30
N GLY A 154 -14.98 17.66 -35.18
CA GLY A 154 -15.94 18.51 -35.85
C GLY A 154 -16.06 18.09 -37.31
N ALA A 155 -17.28 17.79 -37.73
CA ALA A 155 -17.60 17.49 -39.11
C ALA A 155 -17.06 18.61 -39.99
N THR A 156 -16.02 18.31 -40.78
CA THR A 156 -15.65 19.15 -41.92
C THR A 156 -16.83 19.21 -42.88
N THR A 157 -17.54 20.33 -42.86
CA THR A 157 -18.55 20.71 -43.83
C THR A 157 -17.89 20.79 -45.22
N LYS A 158 -18.06 19.74 -46.03
CA LYS A 158 -17.84 19.84 -47.47
C LYS A 158 -19.01 20.61 -48.09
N SER A 159 -18.73 21.85 -48.49
CA SER A 159 -19.61 22.64 -49.34
C SER A 159 -19.48 22.18 -50.80
N GLY A 160 -20.61 21.73 -51.37
CA GLY A 160 -21.06 21.93 -52.75
C GLY A 160 -20.25 21.36 -53.92
N SER A 161 -20.83 20.39 -54.65
CA SER A 161 -21.50 20.69 -55.94
C SER A 161 -22.14 19.44 -56.54
N SER A 162 -23.28 19.67 -57.21
CA SER A 162 -24.28 18.73 -57.74
C SER A 162 -23.87 18.02 -59.03
N SER A 163 -24.41 16.81 -59.24
CA SER A 163 -25.00 16.40 -60.53
C SER A 163 -25.78 15.07 -60.40
N SER A 164 -26.93 15.03 -61.04
CA SER A 164 -27.98 14.00 -61.07
C SER A 164 -27.67 12.77 -61.94
N SER A 165 -28.22 11.59 -61.61
CA SER A 165 -29.03 10.78 -62.54
C SER A 165 -29.66 9.53 -61.90
N LYS A 166 -30.83 9.20 -62.47
CA LYS A 166 -31.86 8.21 -62.19
C LYS A 166 -31.46 6.75 -62.54
N ALA A 167 -32.04 5.78 -61.83
CA ALA A 167 -32.66 4.53 -62.34
C ALA A 167 -32.38 3.26 -61.50
N SER A 168 -33.23 2.28 -61.76
CA SER A 168 -33.68 1.14 -60.94
C SER A 168 -32.80 -0.11 -60.95
N SER A 169 -33.19 -1.00 -60.03
CA SER A 169 -33.27 -2.48 -60.13
C SER A 169 -32.01 -3.35 -60.02
N SER A 170 -32.18 -4.32 -59.11
CA SER A 170 -31.87 -5.76 -59.17
C SER A 170 -30.45 -6.29 -58.94
N SER A 171 -30.45 -7.27 -58.02
CA SER A 171 -29.74 -8.57 -58.04
C SER A 171 -28.22 -8.61 -57.81
N SER A 172 -27.88 -9.03 -56.58
CA SER A 172 -26.98 -10.15 -56.22
C SER A 172 -25.73 -10.44 -57.07
N SER A 173 -24.54 -10.32 -56.47
CA SER A 173 -23.71 -11.49 -56.11
C SER A 173 -22.40 -11.10 -55.38
N LYS A 174 -22.23 -11.70 -54.19
CA LYS A 174 -21.03 -12.40 -53.67
C LYS A 174 -19.62 -11.80 -53.94
N SER A 175 -18.91 -11.37 -52.87
CA SER A 175 -17.60 -11.93 -52.48
C SER A 175 -17.03 -11.33 -51.18
N SER A 176 -16.38 -12.20 -50.40
CA SER A 176 -15.38 -11.97 -49.34
C SER A 176 -15.75 -11.13 -48.11
N SER A 177 -16.30 -11.83 -47.10
CA SER A 177 -16.34 -11.40 -45.70
C SER A 177 -14.95 -11.54 -45.08
N ALA A 178 -14.19 -10.46 -45.02
CA ALA A 178 -12.97 -10.39 -44.22
C ALA A 178 -13.37 -10.17 -42.76
N SER A 179 -13.04 -11.15 -41.91
CA SER A 179 -13.35 -11.15 -40.48
C SER A 179 -12.83 -9.90 -39.78
N LYS A 180 -13.75 -9.25 -39.07
CA LYS A 180 -13.56 -8.23 -38.03
C LYS A 180 -12.33 -8.53 -37.17
N PRO A 181 -11.42 -7.57 -36.91
CA PRO A 181 -10.36 -7.74 -35.92
C PRO A 181 -10.96 -8.07 -34.57
N ALA A 182 -10.50 -9.16 -33.94
CA ALA A 182 -10.90 -9.53 -32.59
C ALA A 182 -10.52 -8.39 -31.63
N ALA A 183 -11.48 -7.96 -30.81
CA ALA A 183 -11.26 -6.98 -29.76
C ALA A 183 -10.11 -7.46 -28.86
N GLN A 184 -9.11 -6.59 -28.65
CA GLN A 184 -8.00 -6.89 -27.75
C GLN A 184 -8.54 -6.93 -26.33
N LYS A 185 -8.41 -8.08 -25.66
CA LYS A 185 -8.81 -8.27 -24.27
C LYS A 185 -7.83 -7.54 -23.36
N THR A 186 -8.32 -6.86 -22.33
CA THR A 186 -7.51 -6.15 -21.33
C THR A 186 -7.62 -6.88 -19.99
N ILE A 187 -6.56 -6.86 -19.18
CA ILE A 187 -6.57 -7.51 -17.86
C ILE A 187 -7.39 -6.66 -16.89
N VAL A 188 -8.32 -7.27 -16.18
CA VAL A 188 -9.20 -6.67 -15.16
C VAL A 188 -8.71 -7.02 -13.75
N SER A 189 -8.17 -8.22 -13.56
CA SER A 189 -7.55 -8.64 -12.29
C SER A 189 -6.49 -9.70 -12.52
N LYS A 190 -5.44 -9.71 -11.69
CA LYS A 190 -4.40 -10.74 -11.65
C LYS A 190 -4.16 -11.15 -10.19
N THR A 191 -4.65 -12.33 -9.82
CA THR A 191 -4.55 -12.85 -8.44
C THR A 191 -3.53 -13.97 -8.36
N LYS A 192 -2.59 -13.89 -7.41
CA LYS A 192 -1.57 -14.92 -7.19
C LYS A 192 -2.14 -16.10 -6.39
N VAL A 193 -2.10 -17.31 -6.94
CA VAL A 193 -2.55 -18.54 -6.28
C VAL A 193 -1.35 -19.50 -6.10
N PRO A 194 -0.77 -19.58 -4.88
CA PRO A 194 0.33 -20.51 -4.60
C PRO A 194 -0.17 -21.96 -4.56
N ASN A 195 0.66 -22.90 -5.04
CA ASN A 195 0.36 -24.33 -4.93
C ASN A 195 0.76 -24.84 -3.54
N CYS A 196 -0.01 -25.77 -2.98
CA CYS A 196 -0.13 -26.01 -1.54
C CYS A 196 1.13 -26.53 -0.80
N ASP A 197 2.27 -26.67 -1.47
CA ASP A 197 3.50 -27.25 -0.90
C ASP A 197 4.67 -26.26 -0.79
N ASP A 198 4.65 -25.10 -1.47
CA ASP A 198 5.55 -23.96 -1.25
C ASP A 198 5.01 -22.66 -1.89
N ALA A 199 5.39 -21.49 -1.36
CA ALA A 199 4.99 -20.19 -1.93
C ALA A 199 5.75 -19.85 -3.25
N SER A 200 6.65 -20.74 -3.67
CA SER A 200 7.60 -20.54 -4.76
C SER A 200 7.04 -20.97 -6.12
N HIS A 201 6.02 -21.84 -6.13
CA HIS A 201 5.39 -22.31 -7.36
C HIS A 201 3.87 -22.12 -7.29
N GLY A 202 3.29 -21.59 -8.36
CA GLY A 202 1.84 -21.35 -8.43
C GLY A 202 1.41 -20.83 -9.79
N TYR A 203 0.19 -20.30 -9.84
CA TYR A 203 -0.33 -19.65 -11.04
C TYR A 203 -0.97 -18.32 -10.69
N TYR A 204 -0.93 -17.39 -11.64
CA TYR A 204 -1.76 -16.21 -11.64
C TYR A 204 -3.09 -16.54 -12.29
N GLU A 205 -4.18 -16.24 -11.61
CA GLU A 205 -5.52 -16.19 -12.20
C GLU A 205 -5.74 -14.80 -12.78
N ILE A 206 -5.78 -14.70 -14.11
CA ILE A 206 -5.91 -13.44 -14.85
C ILE A 206 -7.31 -13.36 -15.44
N THR A 207 -8.13 -12.42 -14.97
CA THR A 207 -9.44 -12.14 -15.53
C THR A 207 -9.34 -11.03 -16.57
N TRP A 208 -9.93 -11.25 -17.74
CA TRP A 208 -9.94 -10.34 -18.87
C TRP A 208 -11.25 -9.57 -18.98
N SER A 209 -11.24 -8.47 -19.73
CA SER A 209 -12.40 -7.57 -19.93
C SER A 209 -13.58 -8.19 -20.69
N ASP A 210 -13.38 -9.34 -21.33
CA ASP A 210 -14.45 -10.13 -21.93
C ASP A 210 -15.04 -11.18 -20.97
N GLY A 211 -14.61 -11.17 -19.70
CA GLY A 211 -15.01 -12.14 -18.69
C GLY A 211 -14.30 -13.49 -18.80
N SER A 212 -13.33 -13.64 -19.71
CA SER A 212 -12.51 -14.86 -19.75
C SER A 212 -11.44 -14.86 -18.67
N THR A 213 -11.03 -16.05 -18.23
CA THR A 213 -9.94 -16.24 -17.26
C THR A 213 -8.84 -17.06 -17.90
N THR A 214 -7.58 -16.66 -17.70
CA THR A 214 -6.39 -17.44 -18.07
C THR A 214 -5.49 -17.67 -16.87
N TYR A 215 -4.75 -18.79 -16.89
CA TYR A 215 -3.81 -19.15 -15.85
C TYR A 215 -2.38 -19.05 -16.38
N GLU A 216 -1.52 -18.31 -15.68
CA GLU A 216 -0.11 -18.12 -16.04
C GLU A 216 0.78 -18.60 -14.89
N GLU A 217 1.61 -19.61 -15.12
CA GLU A 217 2.55 -20.14 -14.11
C GLU A 217 3.63 -19.10 -13.76
N TYR A 218 4.08 -19.12 -12.51
CA TYR A 218 5.22 -18.34 -12.03
C TYR A 218 6.16 -19.18 -11.18
#